data_AF-A0A822CGG0-F1
#
_entry.id   AF-A0A822CGG0-F1
#
_cell.length_a   1.000
_cell.length_b   1.000
_cell.length_c   1.000
_cell.angle_alpha   90.00
_cell.angle_beta   90.00
_cell.angle_gamma   90.00
#
_symmetry.space_group_name_H-M   'P 1'
#
loop_
_entity.id
_entity.type
_entity.pdbx_description
1 polymer ?
#
loop_
_entity_poly.entity_id
_entity_poly.type
_entity_poly.pdbx_seq_one_letter_code
_entity_poly.pdbx_strand_id
1 'polypeptide(L)'
;LQPITAHIAQLAMTTQALPQRAACALHLVYAIACGAKFLLNSEEYIDSLSTIFVQSECDFIVRFPFNHGLLDGLIMLIFHIVQIDPQKSIGTLIDCGLFYILWQQLRAAFRSFYPNSMNEEISLITTPDWILISRDGIHQLLQLTLELFFQRMHKCLSLLIQSESVMFESLSMMLSKELTEQLDVKSSSFLTTEVITLTCNIFMFPFSIETSETFLERTLELCQRYDIIQKLLWVTMTYLSMDRIEVPVGLIAQLSYYQETARKTISQMLMNDVQ
;
A
#
# COMPACT_ATOMS: atom_id res chain seq x y z
N LEU A 1 -21.79 -5.86 -25.83
CA LEU A 1 -20.78 -5.60 -24.79
C LEU A 1 -19.59 -4.81 -25.33
N GLN A 2 -18.87 -5.29 -26.35
CA GLN A 2 -17.71 -4.59 -26.94
C GLN A 2 -17.87 -3.10 -27.29
N PRO A 3 -18.97 -2.63 -27.94
CA PRO A 3 -19.09 -1.20 -28.26
C PRO A 3 -19.29 -0.34 -27.00
N ILE A 4 -19.97 -0.88 -25.98
CA ILE A 4 -20.20 -0.19 -24.72
C ILE A 4 -18.90 -0.10 -23.93
N THR A 5 -18.12 -1.18 -23.86
CA THR A 5 -16.84 -1.20 -23.14
C THR A 5 -15.79 -0.31 -23.79
N ALA A 6 -15.78 -0.23 -25.13
CA ALA A 6 -14.93 0.72 -25.85
C ALA A 6 -15.30 2.17 -25.53
N HIS A 7 -16.60 2.49 -25.46
CA HIS A 7 -17.06 3.82 -25.08
C HIS A 7 -16.71 4.17 -23.63
N ILE A 8 -16.86 3.23 -22.69
CA ILE A 8 -16.46 3.43 -21.29
C ILE A 8 -14.95 3.61 -21.17
N ALA A 9 -14.15 2.86 -21.93
CA ALA A 9 -12.69 3.03 -21.97
C ALA A 9 -12.30 4.42 -22.47
N GLN A 10 -12.97 4.91 -23.53
CA GLN A 10 -12.77 6.27 -24.01
C GLN A 10 -13.15 7.31 -22.94
N LEU A 11 -14.28 7.13 -22.27
CA LEU A 11 -14.72 8.03 -21.19
C LEU A 11 -13.72 8.02 -20.02
N ALA A 12 -13.17 6.85 -19.68
CA ALA A 12 -12.13 6.71 -18.67
C ALA A 12 -10.86 7.50 -19.01
N MET A 13 -10.54 7.69 -20.30
CA MET A 13 -9.40 8.48 -20.77
C MET A 13 -9.65 9.99 -20.79
N THR A 14 -10.88 10.41 -21.13
CA THR A 14 -11.20 11.83 -21.41
C THR A 14 -11.71 12.59 -20.20
N THR A 15 -12.34 11.90 -19.24
CA THR A 15 -13.02 12.57 -18.13
C THR A 15 -12.04 13.10 -17.10
N GLN A 16 -12.18 14.38 -16.72
CA GLN A 16 -11.28 15.05 -15.77
C GLN A 16 -11.69 14.89 -14.29
N ALA A 17 -12.93 14.45 -14.02
CA ALA A 17 -13.40 14.25 -12.66
C ALA A 17 -13.03 12.86 -12.11
N LEU A 18 -12.30 12.83 -10.98
CA LEU A 18 -11.85 11.59 -10.35
C LEU A 18 -13.00 10.59 -10.05
N PRO A 19 -14.17 10.98 -9.50
CA PRO A 19 -15.26 10.04 -9.24
C PRO A 19 -15.82 9.39 -10.50
N GLN A 20 -15.92 10.16 -11.59
CA GLN A 20 -16.39 9.63 -12.85
C GLN A 20 -15.37 8.67 -13.46
N ARG A 21 -14.06 8.97 -13.33
CA ARG A 21 -13.00 8.07 -13.78
C ARG A 21 -12.95 6.78 -12.97
N ALA A 22 -13.09 6.88 -11.66
CA ALA A 22 -13.23 5.73 -10.75
C ALA A 22 -14.43 4.85 -11.13
N ALA A 23 -15.58 5.46 -11.42
CA ALA A 23 -16.76 4.73 -11.88
C ALA A 23 -16.50 4.01 -13.21
N CYS A 24 -15.87 4.67 -14.18
CA CYS A 24 -15.51 4.03 -15.44
C CYS A 24 -14.56 2.84 -15.20
N ALA A 25 -13.54 3.02 -14.36
CA ALA A 25 -12.59 1.96 -14.05
C ALA A 25 -13.24 0.74 -13.40
N LEU A 26 -14.14 0.96 -12.42
CA LEU A 26 -14.90 -0.12 -11.80
C LEU A 26 -15.75 -0.89 -12.82
N HIS A 27 -16.45 -0.17 -13.73
CA HIS A 27 -17.21 -0.81 -14.80
C HIS A 27 -16.32 -1.61 -15.76
N LEU A 28 -15.13 -1.11 -16.10
CA LEU A 28 -14.18 -1.82 -16.97
C LEU A 28 -13.69 -3.11 -16.31
N VAL A 29 -13.37 -3.07 -15.02
CA VAL A 29 -12.94 -4.25 -14.25
C VAL A 29 -14.04 -5.33 -14.26
N TYR A 30 -15.29 -4.97 -14.00
CA TYR A 30 -16.39 -5.93 -14.08
C TYR A 30 -16.63 -6.43 -15.50
N ALA A 31 -16.51 -5.57 -16.51
CA ALA A 31 -16.64 -6.00 -17.89
C ALA A 31 -15.56 -7.02 -18.26
N ILE A 32 -14.30 -6.83 -17.83
CA ILE A 32 -13.21 -7.80 -17.99
C ILE A 32 -13.55 -9.12 -17.31
N ALA A 33 -14.06 -9.07 -16.07
CA ALA A 33 -14.48 -10.26 -15.35
C ALA A 33 -15.58 -11.05 -16.09
N CYS A 34 -16.44 -10.36 -16.85
CA CYS A 34 -17.43 -10.96 -17.73
C CYS A 34 -16.88 -11.37 -19.13
N GLY A 35 -15.57 -11.31 -19.35
CA GLY A 35 -14.91 -11.71 -20.60
C GLY A 35 -14.90 -10.63 -21.69
N ALA A 36 -15.24 -9.38 -21.36
CA ALA A 36 -15.09 -8.29 -22.32
C ALA A 36 -13.62 -7.98 -22.58
N LYS A 37 -13.34 -7.56 -23.82
CA LYS A 37 -12.02 -7.11 -24.25
C LYS A 37 -12.13 -5.66 -24.67
N PHE A 38 -11.16 -4.84 -24.25
CA PHE A 38 -11.00 -3.48 -24.71
C PHE A 38 -9.53 -3.20 -24.96
N LEU A 39 -9.26 -2.22 -25.83
CA LEU A 39 -7.93 -1.69 -26.06
C LEU A 39 -7.81 -0.41 -25.25
N LEU A 40 -6.91 -0.41 -24.29
CA LEU A 40 -6.55 0.77 -23.51
C LEU A 40 -5.04 0.93 -23.65
N ASN A 41 -4.59 2.13 -24.06
CA ASN A 41 -3.17 2.43 -24.02
C ASN A 41 -2.76 2.57 -22.55
N SER A 42 -2.01 1.59 -22.04
CA SER A 42 -1.63 1.49 -20.63
C SER A 42 -0.84 2.70 -20.17
N GLU A 43 0.10 3.18 -20.98
CA GLU A 43 0.98 4.30 -20.63
C GLU A 43 0.18 5.60 -20.58
N GLU A 44 -0.58 5.89 -21.64
CA GLU A 44 -1.44 7.09 -21.69
C GLU A 44 -2.48 7.10 -20.55
N TYR A 45 -3.03 5.95 -20.19
CA TYR A 45 -4.01 5.89 -19.10
C TYR A 45 -3.37 6.17 -17.74
N ILE A 46 -2.22 5.56 -17.47
CA ILE A 46 -1.46 5.75 -16.22
C ILE A 46 -1.03 7.21 -16.08
N ASP A 47 -0.48 7.82 -17.15
CA ASP A 47 -0.06 9.23 -17.15
C ASP A 47 -1.26 10.18 -17.03
N SER A 48 -2.38 9.88 -17.69
CA SER A 48 -3.61 10.67 -17.57
C SER A 48 -4.18 10.59 -16.14
N LEU A 49 -4.06 9.44 -15.47
CA LEU A 49 -4.50 9.29 -14.08
C LEU A 49 -3.68 10.14 -13.12
N SER A 50 -2.34 10.12 -13.23
CA SER A 50 -1.48 10.90 -12.34
C SER A 50 -1.84 12.40 -12.39
N THR A 51 -2.10 12.92 -13.58
CA THR A 51 -2.52 14.31 -13.80
C THR A 51 -3.81 14.66 -13.06
N ILE A 52 -4.81 13.79 -13.09
CA ILE A 52 -6.09 14.04 -12.41
C ILE A 52 -5.93 14.05 -10.90
N PHE A 53 -5.14 13.14 -10.34
CA PHE A 53 -4.91 13.14 -8.90
C PHE A 53 -4.25 14.43 -8.41
N VAL A 54 -3.38 15.03 -9.22
CA VAL A 54 -2.74 16.32 -8.91
C VAL A 54 -3.73 17.49 -9.00
N GLN A 55 -4.67 17.43 -9.95
CA GLN A 55 -5.63 18.51 -10.21
C GLN A 55 -6.90 18.45 -9.35
N SER A 56 -7.15 17.32 -8.69
CA SER A 56 -8.38 17.07 -7.96
C SER A 56 -8.32 17.65 -6.55
N GLU A 57 -9.24 18.57 -6.23
CA GLU A 57 -9.54 18.95 -4.85
C GLU A 57 -10.41 17.86 -4.21
N CYS A 58 -9.99 17.32 -3.07
CA CYS A 58 -10.58 16.14 -2.44
C CYS A 58 -11.72 16.52 -1.49
N ASP A 59 -12.94 16.62 -2.02
CA ASP A 59 -14.18 16.55 -1.22
C ASP A 59 -15.22 15.68 -1.97
N PHE A 60 -15.11 14.35 -1.84
CA PHE A 60 -15.99 13.42 -2.54
C PHE A 60 -16.95 12.71 -1.58
N ILE A 61 -18.23 13.07 -1.68
CA ILE A 61 -19.33 12.35 -0.99
C ILE A 61 -20.02 11.43 -2.00
N VAL A 62 -19.27 10.52 -2.63
CA VAL A 62 -19.83 9.54 -3.58
C VAL A 62 -19.61 8.15 -3.02
N ARG A 63 -20.70 7.48 -2.66
CA ARG A 63 -20.67 6.06 -2.29
C ARG A 63 -20.78 5.21 -3.54
N PHE A 64 -19.79 4.34 -3.75
CA PHE A 64 -19.82 3.38 -4.84
C PHE A 64 -20.65 2.16 -4.47
N PRO A 65 -21.24 1.46 -5.45
CA PRO A 65 -22.02 0.25 -5.20
C PRO A 65 -21.14 -0.87 -4.61
N PHE A 66 -21.78 -1.86 -3.98
CA PHE A 66 -21.12 -3.06 -3.43
C PHE A 66 -20.03 -2.79 -2.38
N ASN A 67 -20.13 -1.68 -1.64
CA ASN A 67 -19.17 -1.24 -0.61
C ASN A 67 -17.77 -0.95 -1.17
N HIS A 68 -17.64 -0.67 -2.46
CA HIS A 68 -16.39 -0.18 -3.01
C HIS A 68 -16.07 1.23 -2.51
N GLY A 69 -14.78 1.47 -2.32
CA GLY A 69 -14.22 2.81 -2.20
C GLY A 69 -14.04 3.47 -3.56
N LEU A 70 -13.89 4.79 -3.57
CA LEU A 70 -13.58 5.59 -4.75
C LEU A 70 -12.35 5.06 -5.51
N LEU A 71 -11.31 4.63 -4.80
CA LEU A 71 -10.05 4.22 -5.41
C LEU A 71 -10.03 2.76 -5.89
N ASP A 72 -10.95 1.93 -5.41
CA ASP A 72 -10.92 0.48 -5.64
C ASP A 72 -10.91 0.14 -7.14
N GLY A 73 -11.83 0.71 -7.91
CA GLY A 73 -11.93 0.51 -9.35
C GLY A 73 -10.66 0.90 -10.09
N LEU A 74 -10.02 2.00 -9.66
CA LEU A 74 -8.77 2.49 -10.24
C LEU A 74 -7.62 1.53 -9.92
N ILE A 75 -7.46 1.13 -8.66
CA ILE A 75 -6.41 0.21 -8.22
C ILE A 75 -6.55 -1.15 -8.92
N MET A 76 -7.77 -1.70 -8.99
CA MET A 76 -8.05 -2.94 -9.69
C MET A 76 -7.74 -2.85 -11.19
N LEU A 77 -8.12 -1.76 -11.86
CA LEU A 77 -7.82 -1.57 -13.28
C LEU A 77 -6.32 -1.40 -13.54
N ILE A 78 -5.62 -0.62 -12.70
CA ILE A 78 -4.16 -0.47 -12.78
C ILE A 78 -3.49 -1.84 -12.60
N PHE A 79 -3.92 -2.62 -11.61
CA PHE A 79 -3.39 -3.96 -11.39
C PHE A 79 -3.61 -4.86 -12.61
N HIS A 80 -4.80 -4.82 -13.21
CA HIS A 80 -5.08 -5.56 -14.45
C HIS A 80 -4.17 -5.11 -15.62
N ILE A 81 -3.96 -3.81 -15.79
CA ILE A 81 -3.06 -3.26 -16.81
C ILE A 81 -1.62 -3.75 -16.60
N VAL A 82 -1.15 -3.72 -15.34
CA VAL A 82 0.17 -4.24 -14.96
C VAL A 82 0.29 -5.73 -15.27
N GLN A 83 -0.77 -6.53 -15.08
CA GLN A 83 -0.75 -7.95 -15.42
C GLN A 83 -0.70 -8.22 -16.94
N ILE A 84 -1.26 -7.33 -17.77
CA ILE A 84 -1.24 -7.48 -19.24
C ILE A 84 0.13 -7.14 -19.82
N ASP A 85 0.73 -6.03 -19.40
CA ASP A 85 2.06 -5.59 -19.86
C ASP A 85 2.90 -5.07 -18.67
N PRO A 86 3.50 -5.97 -17.88
CA PRO A 86 4.26 -5.58 -16.69
C PRO A 86 5.46 -4.70 -17.02
N GLN A 87 6.16 -4.97 -18.12
CA GLN A 87 7.43 -4.32 -18.42
C GLN A 87 7.26 -2.82 -18.70
N LYS A 88 6.23 -2.45 -19.47
CA LYS A 88 5.93 -1.04 -19.78
C LYS A 88 5.13 -0.36 -18.67
N SER A 89 4.10 -1.02 -18.16
CA SER A 89 3.16 -0.39 -17.22
C SER A 89 3.83 -0.06 -15.88
N ILE A 90 4.70 -0.93 -15.37
CA ILE A 90 5.35 -0.72 -14.07
C ILE A 90 6.33 0.46 -14.10
N GLY A 91 7.10 0.59 -15.20
CA GLY A 91 8.01 1.73 -15.37
C GLY A 91 7.23 3.04 -15.31
N THR A 92 6.21 3.15 -16.16
CA THR A 92 5.33 4.32 -16.23
C THR A 92 4.66 4.64 -14.90
N LEU A 93 4.12 3.62 -14.20
CA LEU A 93 3.43 3.78 -12.91
C LEU A 93 4.32 4.39 -11.82
N ILE A 94 5.61 4.03 -11.81
CA ILE A 94 6.60 4.59 -10.87
C ILE A 94 7.06 5.96 -11.34
N ASP A 95 7.41 6.09 -12.62
CA ASP A 95 8.07 7.28 -13.17
C ASP A 95 7.10 8.49 -13.24
N CYS A 96 5.80 8.28 -13.46
CA CYS A 96 4.79 9.34 -13.41
C CYS A 96 4.33 9.70 -11.97
N GLY A 97 4.84 8.99 -10.94
CA GLY A 97 4.52 9.24 -9.54
C GLY A 97 3.15 8.73 -9.08
N LEU A 98 2.34 8.11 -9.95
CA LEU A 98 1.01 7.60 -9.58
C LEU A 98 1.08 6.57 -8.44
N PHE A 99 2.10 5.71 -8.44
CA PHE A 99 2.29 4.76 -7.33
C PHE A 99 2.42 5.47 -5.98
N TYR A 100 3.24 6.53 -5.90
CA TYR A 100 3.41 7.32 -4.68
C TYR A 100 2.12 8.05 -4.29
N ILE A 101 1.40 8.59 -5.26
CA ILE A 101 0.11 9.27 -5.06
C ILE A 101 -0.91 8.30 -4.43
N LEU A 102 -1.01 7.05 -4.89
CA LEU A 102 -1.92 6.07 -4.30
C LEU A 102 -1.62 5.82 -2.81
N TRP A 103 -0.34 5.75 -2.45
CA TRP A 103 0.08 5.63 -1.04
C TRP A 103 -0.24 6.88 -0.22
N GLN A 104 -0.15 8.08 -0.81
CA GLN A 104 -0.57 9.32 -0.14
C GLN A 104 -2.06 9.35 0.13
N GLN A 105 -2.88 8.90 -0.82
CA GLN A 105 -4.33 8.80 -0.63
C GLN A 105 -4.69 7.78 0.45
N LEU A 106 -4.00 6.63 0.48
CA LEU A 106 -4.16 5.64 1.54
C LEU A 106 -3.81 6.21 2.92
N ARG A 107 -2.67 6.92 3.02
CA ARG A 107 -2.27 7.59 4.25
C ARG A 107 -3.31 8.63 4.69
N ALA A 108 -3.88 9.39 3.76
CA ALA A 108 -4.96 10.33 4.06
C ALA A 108 -6.20 9.61 4.61
N ALA A 109 -6.58 8.47 4.02
CA ALA A 109 -7.67 7.63 4.51
C ALA A 109 -7.44 7.15 5.95
N PHE A 110 -6.19 6.87 6.32
CA PHE A 110 -5.80 6.47 7.68
C PHE A 110 -5.58 7.65 8.64
N ARG A 111 -5.17 8.83 8.18
CA ARG A 111 -5.04 10.01 9.07
C ARG A 111 -6.38 10.49 9.61
N SER A 112 -7.46 10.28 8.87
CA SER A 112 -8.81 10.44 9.40
C SER A 112 -9.05 9.56 10.64
N PHE A 113 -8.31 8.46 10.82
CA PHE A 113 -8.32 7.57 11.99
C PHE A 113 -7.39 8.03 13.13
N TYR A 114 -6.25 8.64 12.80
CA TYR A 114 -5.28 9.18 13.75
C TYR A 114 -5.08 10.68 13.53
N PRO A 115 -5.92 11.56 14.11
CA PRO A 115 -5.68 12.99 14.04
C PRO A 115 -4.33 13.31 14.69
N ASN A 116 -3.48 14.07 13.99
CA ASN A 116 -2.17 14.50 14.50
C ASN A 116 -2.35 15.09 15.90
N SER A 117 -1.80 14.41 16.91
CA SER A 117 -1.88 14.78 18.31
C SER A 117 -1.07 16.05 18.58
N MET A 118 -1.66 17.21 18.32
CA MET A 118 -1.14 18.48 18.82
C MET A 118 -2.19 19.39 19.43
N ASN A 119 -3.49 19.12 19.29
CA ASN A 119 -4.52 19.85 20.02
C ASN A 119 -5.73 18.94 20.32
N GLU A 120 -6.08 18.92 21.60
CA GLU A 120 -7.42 18.71 22.16
C GLU A 120 -7.98 17.27 22.19
N GLU A 121 -8.01 16.77 23.43
CA GLU A 121 -9.10 16.01 24.04
C GLU A 121 -10.36 15.86 23.16
N ILE A 122 -10.44 14.77 22.42
CA ILE A 122 -11.59 13.87 22.32
C ILE A 122 -11.07 12.62 21.59
N SER A 123 -11.01 11.51 22.34
CA SER A 123 -10.86 10.16 21.81
C SER A 123 -12.10 9.78 21.01
N LEU A 124 -12.27 10.33 19.81
CA LEU A 124 -13.15 9.74 18.82
C LEU A 124 -12.28 8.81 18.00
N ILE A 125 -12.42 7.51 18.25
CA ILE A 125 -11.97 6.48 17.33
C ILE A 125 -12.79 6.68 16.05
N THR A 126 -12.28 7.51 15.16
CA THR A 126 -12.83 7.74 13.84
C THR A 126 -12.44 6.56 12.98
N THR A 127 -13.38 5.94 12.27
CA THR A 127 -13.05 4.84 11.36
C THR A 127 -12.20 5.33 10.18
N PRO A 128 -11.40 4.46 9.53
CA PRO A 128 -10.73 4.83 8.29
C PRO A 128 -11.75 5.32 7.26
N ASP A 129 -11.32 6.15 6.32
CA ASP A 129 -12.19 6.60 5.24
C ASP A 129 -12.47 5.46 4.25
N TRP A 130 -13.46 4.64 4.59
CA TRP A 130 -13.94 3.54 3.76
C TRP A 130 -14.69 4.01 2.51
N ILE A 131 -15.01 5.31 2.38
CA ILE A 131 -15.56 5.89 1.15
C ILE A 131 -14.42 6.10 0.15
N LEU A 132 -13.24 6.51 0.61
CA LEU A 132 -12.07 6.70 -0.24
C LEU A 132 -11.51 5.36 -0.72
N ILE A 133 -11.26 4.41 0.19
CA ILE A 133 -10.73 3.09 -0.16
C ILE A 133 -11.39 2.00 0.70
N SER A 134 -11.89 0.94 0.08
CA SER A 134 -12.44 -0.20 0.84
C SER A 134 -11.33 -1.12 1.34
N ARG A 135 -11.71 -2.12 2.14
CA ARG A 135 -10.78 -3.16 2.61
C ARG A 135 -10.25 -4.02 1.47
N ASP A 136 -11.09 -4.36 0.51
CA ASP A 136 -10.68 -5.05 -0.71
C ASP A 136 -9.76 -4.16 -1.56
N GLY A 137 -10.02 -2.85 -1.58
CA GLY A 137 -9.13 -1.85 -2.20
C GLY A 137 -7.73 -1.84 -1.57
N ILE A 138 -7.64 -1.89 -0.23
CA ILE A 138 -6.36 -2.00 0.49
C ILE A 138 -5.64 -3.29 0.11
N HIS A 139 -6.33 -4.42 0.15
CA HIS A 139 -5.77 -5.72 -0.24
C HIS A 139 -5.25 -5.67 -1.69
N GLN A 140 -6.01 -5.10 -2.62
CA GLN A 140 -5.60 -4.99 -4.01
C GLN A 140 -4.38 -4.07 -4.21
N LEU A 141 -4.29 -2.98 -3.43
CA LEU A 141 -3.13 -2.09 -3.45
C LEU A 141 -1.87 -2.81 -2.94
N LEU A 142 -2.00 -3.66 -1.93
CA LEU A 142 -0.89 -4.48 -1.42
C LEU A 142 -0.44 -5.53 -2.44
N GLN A 143 -1.38 -6.18 -3.13
CA GLN A 143 -1.05 -7.11 -4.23
C GLN A 143 -0.34 -6.40 -5.38
N LEU A 144 -0.84 -5.22 -5.79
CA LEU A 144 -0.18 -4.38 -6.79
C LEU A 144 1.24 -4.02 -6.33
N THR A 145 1.38 -3.62 -5.06
CA THR A 145 2.68 -3.27 -4.48
C THR A 145 3.66 -4.43 -4.52
N LEU A 146 3.25 -5.64 -4.15
CA LEU A 146 4.11 -6.82 -4.24
C LEU A 146 4.58 -7.07 -5.68
N GLU A 147 3.68 -7.00 -6.66
CA GLU A 147 4.05 -7.16 -8.07
C GLU A 147 5.09 -6.12 -8.50
N LEU A 148 4.93 -4.86 -8.08
CA LEU A 148 5.90 -3.81 -8.34
C LEU A 148 7.27 -4.10 -7.70
N PHE A 149 7.28 -4.57 -6.46
CA PHE A 149 8.52 -4.92 -5.76
C PHE A 149 9.24 -6.10 -6.42
N PHE A 150 8.52 -7.13 -6.87
CA PHE A 150 9.14 -8.25 -7.59
C PHE A 150 9.78 -7.82 -8.91
N GLN A 151 9.18 -6.87 -9.62
CA GLN A 151 9.63 -6.46 -10.96
C GLN A 151 10.64 -5.30 -10.94
N ARG A 152 10.54 -4.38 -9.97
CA ARG A 152 11.37 -3.16 -9.87
C ARG A 152 11.85 -2.89 -8.43
N MET A 153 12.32 -3.94 -7.76
CA MET A 153 12.71 -3.93 -6.34
C MET A 153 13.51 -2.70 -5.92
N HIS A 154 14.62 -2.38 -6.59
CA HIS A 154 15.48 -1.25 -6.19
C HIS A 154 14.76 0.11 -6.22
N LYS A 155 13.92 0.37 -7.25
CA LYS A 155 13.13 1.61 -7.33
C LYS A 155 12.09 1.64 -6.20
N CYS A 156 11.36 0.56 -6.01
CA CYS A 156 10.34 0.46 -4.96
C CYS A 156 10.92 0.58 -3.54
N LEU A 157 12.09 0.00 -3.30
CA LEU A 157 12.80 0.11 -2.03
C LEU A 157 13.19 1.56 -1.71
N SER A 158 13.64 2.33 -2.70
CA SER A 158 13.94 3.76 -2.49
C SER A 158 12.71 4.56 -2.04
N LEU A 159 11.52 4.21 -2.56
CA LEU A 159 10.24 4.80 -2.14
C LEU A 159 9.82 4.33 -0.73
N LEU A 160 10.12 3.08 -0.38
CA LEU A 160 9.80 2.51 0.93
C LEU A 160 10.59 3.19 2.06
N ILE A 161 11.87 3.52 1.85
CA ILE A 161 12.74 4.04 2.91
C ILE A 161 12.98 5.56 2.87
N GLN A 162 12.30 6.27 1.97
CA GLN A 162 12.44 7.72 1.81
C GLN A 162 12.18 8.44 3.15
N SER A 163 12.79 9.61 3.37
CA SER A 163 12.50 10.42 4.56
C SER A 163 11.00 10.74 4.62
N GLU A 164 10.37 10.50 5.77
CA GLU A 164 8.92 10.58 5.94
C GLU A 164 8.14 9.68 4.98
N SER A 165 8.65 8.46 4.77
CA SER A 165 8.04 7.47 3.89
C SER A 165 6.57 7.23 4.21
N VAL A 166 5.75 7.75 3.32
CA VAL A 166 4.29 7.58 3.30
C VAL A 166 3.92 6.11 3.24
N MET A 167 4.66 5.34 2.44
CA MET A 167 4.44 3.91 2.28
C MET A 167 4.76 3.16 3.58
N PHE A 168 5.92 3.43 4.18
CA PHE A 168 6.33 2.76 5.42
C PHE A 168 5.37 3.07 6.56
N GLU A 169 5.00 4.35 6.72
CA GLU A 169 4.01 4.78 7.72
C GLU A 169 2.68 4.05 7.51
N SER A 170 2.16 4.03 6.27
CA SER A 170 0.89 3.39 5.95
C SER A 170 0.92 1.87 6.19
N LEU A 171 1.99 1.18 5.79
CA LEU A 171 2.20 -0.25 6.07
C LEU A 171 2.28 -0.50 7.58
N SER A 172 2.94 0.40 8.33
CA SER A 172 3.01 0.28 9.79
C SER A 172 1.66 0.49 10.47
N MET A 173 0.76 1.27 9.88
CA MET A 173 -0.61 1.43 10.35
C MET A 173 -1.42 0.16 10.08
N MET A 174 -1.20 -0.56 8.98
CA MET A 174 -1.88 -1.84 8.72
C MET A 174 -1.56 -2.94 9.74
N LEU A 175 -0.44 -2.81 10.45
CA LEU A 175 -0.07 -3.70 11.55
C LEU A 175 -0.47 -3.14 12.93
N SER A 176 -1.07 -1.94 13.00
CA SER A 176 -1.53 -1.39 14.28
C SER A 176 -2.77 -2.12 14.75
N LYS A 177 -2.91 -2.20 16.07
CA LYS A 177 -4.06 -2.83 16.70
C LYS A 177 -5.37 -2.26 16.21
N GLU A 178 -5.43 -0.94 16.15
CA GLU A 178 -6.67 -0.26 15.87
C GLU A 178 -7.13 -0.49 14.42
N LEU A 179 -6.22 -0.48 13.44
CA LEU A 179 -6.61 -0.71 12.05
C LEU A 179 -6.93 -2.18 11.78
N THR A 180 -6.18 -3.14 12.36
CA THR A 180 -6.49 -4.57 12.19
C THR A 180 -7.83 -4.94 12.80
N GLU A 181 -8.20 -4.36 13.95
CA GLU A 181 -9.54 -4.54 14.54
C GLU A 181 -10.60 -3.99 13.58
N GLN A 182 -10.38 -2.81 12.98
CA GLN A 182 -11.32 -2.24 12.01
C GLN A 182 -11.42 -3.04 10.70
N LEU A 183 -10.36 -3.71 10.28
CA LEU A 183 -10.42 -4.65 9.17
C LEU A 183 -11.35 -5.81 9.57
N ASP A 184 -11.10 -6.44 10.71
CA ASP A 184 -11.78 -7.65 11.17
C ASP A 184 -13.29 -7.47 11.45
N VAL A 185 -13.72 -6.33 11.99
CA VAL A 185 -15.11 -6.09 12.45
C VAL A 185 -16.20 -6.32 11.39
N LYS A 186 -15.89 -6.28 10.08
CA LYS A 186 -16.89 -6.66 9.05
C LYS A 186 -16.35 -7.48 7.88
N SER A 187 -15.06 -7.78 7.84
CA SER A 187 -14.50 -8.63 6.79
C SER A 187 -14.43 -10.05 7.32
N SER A 188 -14.48 -11.03 6.42
CA SER A 188 -14.03 -12.37 6.81
C SER A 188 -12.63 -12.27 7.42
N SER A 189 -12.36 -12.99 8.50
CA SER A 189 -11.03 -13.05 9.17
C SER A 189 -9.90 -13.35 8.18
N PHE A 190 -10.23 -13.98 7.06
CA PHE A 190 -9.37 -14.21 5.91
C PHE A 190 -8.78 -12.90 5.33
N LEU A 191 -9.58 -11.87 5.08
CA LEU A 191 -9.07 -10.62 4.48
C LEU A 191 -8.07 -9.92 5.40
N THR A 192 -8.36 -9.86 6.70
CA THR A 192 -7.44 -9.33 7.72
C THR A 192 -6.11 -10.07 7.68
N THR A 193 -6.17 -11.41 7.63
CA THR A 193 -5.00 -12.29 7.53
C THR A 193 -4.20 -12.04 6.26
N GLU A 194 -4.85 -11.89 5.11
CA GLU A 194 -4.19 -11.57 3.83
C GLU A 194 -3.51 -10.20 3.87
N VAL A 195 -4.19 -9.15 4.36
CA VAL A 195 -3.60 -7.81 4.50
C VAL A 195 -2.35 -7.83 5.38
N ILE A 196 -2.39 -8.52 6.52
CA ILE A 196 -1.23 -8.69 7.40
C ILE A 196 -0.11 -9.44 6.67
N THR A 197 -0.43 -10.55 6.00
CA THR A 197 0.55 -11.40 5.29
C THR A 197 1.24 -10.61 4.17
N LEU A 198 0.49 -9.90 3.34
CA LEU A 198 1.02 -9.07 2.26
C LEU A 198 1.90 -7.93 2.81
N THR A 199 1.47 -7.30 3.91
CA THR A 199 2.25 -6.25 4.58
C THR A 199 3.59 -6.79 5.08
N CYS A 200 3.60 -7.97 5.71
CA CYS A 200 4.83 -8.64 6.13
C CYS A 200 5.73 -8.98 4.94
N ASN A 201 5.17 -9.48 3.83
CA ASN A 201 5.95 -9.77 2.62
C ASN A 201 6.60 -8.50 2.05
N ILE A 202 5.92 -7.35 2.06
CA ILE A 202 6.52 -6.07 1.63
C ILE A 202 7.69 -5.68 2.54
N PHE A 203 7.52 -5.83 3.86
CA PHE A 203 8.60 -5.54 4.83
C PHE A 203 9.79 -6.51 4.77
N MET A 204 9.66 -7.66 4.11
CA MET A 204 10.79 -8.58 3.90
C MET A 204 11.75 -8.12 2.81
N PHE A 205 11.31 -7.31 1.83
CA PHE A 205 12.15 -6.93 0.68
C PHE A 205 13.44 -6.17 1.04
N PRO A 206 13.47 -5.26 2.02
CA PRO A 206 14.71 -4.65 2.48
C PRO A 206 15.81 -5.63 2.89
N PHE A 207 15.43 -6.84 3.30
CA PHE A 207 16.33 -7.87 3.81
C PHE A 207 16.59 -9.02 2.81
N SER A 208 15.92 -9.02 1.66
CA SER A 208 16.02 -10.10 0.67
C SER A 208 17.11 -9.89 -0.38
N ILE A 209 17.73 -8.70 -0.39
CA ILE A 209 18.82 -8.34 -1.30
C ILE A 209 20.00 -7.71 -0.57
N GLU A 210 21.17 -7.78 -1.19
CA GLU A 210 22.34 -7.01 -0.77
C GLU A 210 22.05 -5.51 -0.98
N THR A 211 21.78 -4.82 0.12
CA THR A 211 21.59 -3.37 0.16
C THR A 211 22.80 -2.70 0.80
N SER A 212 22.98 -1.39 0.56
CA SER A 212 24.03 -0.64 1.25
C SER A 212 23.77 -0.59 2.76
N GLU A 213 24.82 -0.51 3.56
CA GLU A 213 24.71 -0.39 5.02
C GLU A 213 23.80 0.79 5.42
N THR A 214 23.95 1.93 4.74
CA THR A 214 23.10 3.12 4.93
C THR A 214 21.62 2.88 4.66
N PHE A 215 21.29 1.99 3.72
CA PHE A 215 19.90 1.63 3.40
C PHE A 215 19.31 0.76 4.51
N LEU A 216 20.09 -0.21 4.98
CA LEU A 216 19.70 -1.10 6.07
C LEU A 216 19.53 -0.33 7.38
N GLU A 217 20.50 0.53 7.74
CA GLU A 217 20.41 1.42 8.90
C GLU A 217 19.12 2.23 8.88
N ARG A 218 18.80 2.85 7.73
CA ARG A 218 17.57 3.62 7.58
C ARG A 218 16.31 2.78 7.73
N THR A 219 16.32 1.55 7.20
CA THR A 219 15.22 0.61 7.37
C THR A 219 15.00 0.29 8.85
N LEU A 220 16.08 0.00 9.59
CA LEU A 220 16.02 -0.33 11.00
C LEU A 220 15.55 0.86 11.85
N GLU A 221 15.98 2.08 11.53
CA GLU A 221 15.48 3.32 12.16
C GLU A 221 13.97 3.47 11.99
N LEU A 222 13.44 3.24 10.78
CA LEU A 222 12.01 3.29 10.51
C LEU A 222 11.28 2.18 11.27
N CYS A 223 11.80 0.95 11.25
CA CYS A 223 11.24 -0.17 12.01
C CYS A 223 11.14 0.14 13.51
N GLN A 224 12.16 0.80 14.07
CA GLN A 224 12.18 1.23 15.46
C GLN A 224 11.19 2.37 15.71
N ARG A 225 11.19 3.41 14.86
CA ARG A 225 10.30 4.57 14.98
C ARG A 225 8.82 4.19 14.97
N TYR A 226 8.44 3.16 14.21
CA TYR A 226 7.05 2.72 14.06
C TYR A 226 6.71 1.45 14.87
N ASP A 227 7.57 1.04 15.80
CA ASP A 227 7.40 -0.13 16.69
C ASP A 227 7.03 -1.43 15.95
N ILE A 228 7.66 -1.67 14.80
CA ILE A 228 7.28 -2.76 13.89
C ILE A 228 7.36 -4.13 14.57
N ILE A 229 8.39 -4.41 15.37
CA ILE A 229 8.51 -5.70 16.07
C ILE A 229 7.33 -5.94 17.02
N GLN A 230 6.91 -4.92 17.78
CA GLN A 230 5.81 -5.05 18.73
C GLN A 230 4.48 -5.30 18.02
N LYS A 231 4.24 -4.55 16.95
CA LYS A 231 3.08 -4.72 16.07
C LYS A 231 3.05 -6.11 15.44
N LEU A 232 4.18 -6.58 14.89
CA LEU A 232 4.31 -7.91 14.29
C LEU A 232 4.01 -9.03 15.30
N LEU A 233 4.57 -8.95 16.51
CA LEU A 233 4.28 -9.92 17.57
C LEU A 233 2.79 -9.98 17.88
N TRP A 234 2.18 -8.81 18.08
CA TRP A 234 0.76 -8.73 18.42
C TRP A 234 -0.15 -9.27 17.30
N VAL A 235 0.04 -8.84 16.04
CA VAL A 235 -0.79 -9.32 14.92
C VAL A 235 -0.59 -10.82 14.66
N THR A 236 0.64 -11.32 14.81
CA THR A 236 0.96 -12.73 14.58
C THR A 236 0.28 -13.61 15.62
N MET A 237 0.29 -13.20 16.89
CA MET A 237 -0.37 -13.95 17.96
C MET A 237 -1.90 -13.86 17.91
N THR A 238 -2.45 -12.79 17.34
CA THR A 238 -3.89 -12.51 17.41
C THR A 238 -4.65 -13.03 16.19
N TYR A 239 -4.10 -12.86 14.98
CA TYR A 239 -4.83 -13.09 13.73
C TYR A 239 -4.30 -14.23 12.88
N LEU A 240 -3.05 -14.65 13.05
CA LEU A 240 -2.42 -15.61 12.15
C LEU A 240 -2.47 -17.03 12.70
N SER A 241 -2.85 -17.97 11.83
CA SER A 241 -2.79 -19.41 12.09
C SER A 241 -1.38 -19.95 11.84
N MET A 242 -1.08 -21.14 12.39
CA MET A 242 0.26 -21.76 12.34
C MET A 242 0.81 -21.96 10.92
N ASP A 243 -0.04 -22.12 9.91
CA ASP A 243 0.33 -22.23 8.50
C ASP A 243 0.78 -20.91 7.87
N ARG A 244 0.58 -19.77 8.56
CA ARG A 244 0.82 -18.42 8.04
C ARG A 244 1.81 -17.60 8.88
N ILE A 245 2.36 -18.16 9.96
CA ILE A 245 3.30 -17.45 10.83
C ILE A 245 4.74 -17.42 10.28
N GLU A 246 5.07 -18.20 9.25
CA GLU A 246 6.45 -18.33 8.75
C GLU A 246 7.05 -16.97 8.37
N VAL A 247 6.37 -16.21 7.52
CA VAL A 247 6.81 -14.89 7.04
C VAL A 247 6.99 -13.89 8.20
N PRO A 248 5.99 -13.63 9.06
CA PRO A 248 6.16 -12.65 10.14
C PRO A 248 7.17 -13.09 11.19
N VAL A 249 7.29 -14.39 11.51
CA VAL A 249 8.32 -14.88 12.44
C VAL A 249 9.71 -14.71 11.83
N GLY A 250 9.87 -14.99 10.53
CA GLY A 250 11.09 -14.74 9.78
C GLY A 250 11.49 -13.25 9.82
N LEU A 251 10.52 -12.36 9.60
CA LEU A 251 10.73 -10.91 9.67
C LEU A 251 11.15 -10.46 11.08
N ILE A 252 10.48 -10.94 12.13
CA ILE A 252 10.84 -10.64 13.52
C ILE A 252 12.27 -11.11 13.83
N ALA A 253 12.64 -12.31 13.39
CA ALA A 253 13.97 -12.87 13.59
C ALA A 253 15.05 -12.03 12.88
N GLN A 254 14.81 -11.64 11.63
CA GLN A 254 15.71 -10.78 10.86
C GLN A 254 15.89 -9.40 11.53
N LEU A 255 14.79 -8.74 11.90
CA LEU A 255 14.83 -7.44 12.56
C LEU A 255 15.61 -7.52 13.88
N SER A 256 15.37 -8.57 14.67
CA SER A 256 16.06 -8.78 15.95
C SER A 256 17.57 -9.01 15.75
N TYR A 257 17.94 -9.80 14.74
CA TYR A 257 19.35 -10.07 14.40
C TYR A 257 20.10 -8.80 14.00
N TYR A 258 19.51 -7.97 13.13
CA TYR A 258 20.14 -6.75 12.65
C TYR A 258 20.21 -5.67 13.74
N GLN A 259 19.18 -5.54 14.60
CA GLN A 259 19.22 -4.62 15.73
C GLN A 259 20.31 -4.98 16.75
N GLU A 260 20.48 -6.27 17.05
CA GLU A 260 21.53 -6.72 17.97
C GLU A 260 22.94 -6.52 17.38
N THR A 261 23.09 -6.76 16.07
CA THR A 261 24.37 -6.54 15.37
C THR A 261 24.76 -5.06 15.41
N ALA A 262 23.82 -4.14 15.12
CA ALA A 262 24.04 -2.71 15.21
C ALA A 262 24.46 -2.26 16.63
N ARG A 263 23.81 -2.80 17.68
CA ARG A 263 24.17 -2.50 19.08
C ARG A 263 25.58 -2.96 19.44
N LYS A 264 26.01 -4.14 18.97
CA LYS A 264 27.36 -4.65 19.21
C LYS A 264 28.42 -3.80 18.53
N THR A 265 28.20 -3.37 17.29
CA THR A 265 29.12 -2.48 16.56
C THR A 265 29.30 -1.15 17.28
N ILE A 266 28.20 -0.53 17.72
CA ILE A 266 28.26 0.73 18.48
C ILE A 266 29.01 0.53 19.80
N SER A 267 28.75 -0.58 20.51
CA SER A 267 29.43 -0.89 21.76
C SER A 267 30.95 -1.09 21.58
N GLN A 268 31.37 -1.69 20.46
CA GLN A 268 32.78 -1.87 20.10
C GLN A 268 33.45 -0.54 19.72
N MET A 269 32.77 0.33 18.97
CA MET A 269 33.28 1.66 18.62
C MET A 269 33.48 2.52 19.88
N LEU A 270 32.51 2.54 20.79
CA LEU A 270 32.60 3.27 22.05
C LEU A 270 33.70 2.73 22.98
N MET A 271 34.04 1.45 22.92
CA MET A 271 35.16 0.88 23.68
C MET A 271 36.53 1.23 23.08
N ASN A 272 36.61 1.41 21.76
CA ASN A 272 37.85 1.76 21.07
C ASN A 272 38.19 3.25 21.15
N ASP A 273 37.19 4.14 21.25
CA ASP A 273 37.40 5.60 21.42
C ASP A 273 37.83 5.99 22.85
N VAL A 274 37.85 5.06 23.80
CA VAL A 274 38.22 5.27 25.21
C VAL A 274 39.66 4.76 25.51
N GLN A 275 40.36 4.20 24.51
CA GLN A 275 41.78 3.80 24.60
C GLN A 275 42.70 4.83 23.94
#